data_AF-A0A7S1Q6E1-F1
#
_entry.id   AF-A0A7S1Q6E1-F1
#
_cell.length_a   1.000
_cell.length_b   1.000
_cell.length_c   1.000
_cell.angle_alpha   90.00
_cell.angle_beta   90.00
_cell.angle_gamma   90.00
#
_symmetry.space_group_name_H-M   'P 1'
#
loop_
_entity.id
_entity.type
_entity.pdbx_description
1 polymer ?
#
loop_
_entity_poly.entity_id
_entity_poly.type
_entity_poly.pdbx_seq_one_letter_code
_entity_poly.pdbx_strand_id
1 'polypeptide(L)'
;IRDCDGLGLDFLKQVRNKGLTIANDAATRGKCNVLQWIRDCPGLGLSFFLKPARNDAPTIAHYAAAAGNRDVLEWIHNCLGLGLGFLKLGRNRSRTIAHDAATCGKCNVLE
;
A
#
# COMPACT_ATOMS: atom_id res chain seq x y z
N ILE A 1 6.72 15.36 14.86
CA ILE A 1 5.98 15.84 13.68
C ILE A 1 4.50 15.55 13.94
N ARG A 2 3.77 16.52 14.51
CA ARG A 2 2.32 16.46 14.79
C ARG A 2 1.51 17.38 13.87
N ASP A 3 2.20 18.03 12.94
CA ASP A 3 1.67 19.16 12.19
C ASP A 3 1.25 18.64 10.81
N CYS A 4 0.00 18.14 10.75
CA CYS A 4 -0.71 17.75 9.53
C CYS A 4 -1.39 18.98 8.89
N ASP A 5 -0.83 20.18 9.08
CA ASP A 5 -1.37 21.47 8.65
C ASP A 5 -1.50 21.46 7.12
N GLY A 6 -2.62 21.98 6.60
CA GLY A 6 -3.11 21.70 5.24
C GLY A 6 -2.11 21.82 4.07
N LEU A 7 -1.04 22.61 4.20
CA LEU A 7 0.03 22.73 3.19
C LEU A 7 0.96 21.50 3.12
N GLY A 8 1.21 20.82 4.23
CA GLY A 8 2.05 19.62 4.28
C GLY A 8 1.34 18.39 3.70
N LEU A 9 0.02 18.32 3.83
CA LEU A 9 -0.79 17.20 3.35
C LEU A 9 -0.82 17.12 1.82
N ASP A 10 -0.87 18.25 1.12
CA ASP A 10 -0.89 18.26 -0.34
C ASP A 10 0.43 17.75 -0.92
N PHE A 11 1.56 18.02 -0.25
CA PHE A 11 2.85 17.43 -0.60
C PHE A 11 2.84 15.90 -0.42
N LEU A 12 2.27 15.41 0.67
CA LEU A 12 2.18 13.98 0.97
C LEU A 12 1.22 13.21 0.05
N LYS A 13 0.24 13.91 -0.54
CA LYS A 13 -0.68 13.37 -1.56
C LYS A 13 -0.09 13.36 -2.97
N GLN A 14 1.09 13.96 -3.18
CA GLN A 14 1.71 13.96 -4.50
C GLN A 14 1.93 12.52 -4.98
N VAL A 15 1.54 12.30 -6.23
CA VAL A 15 1.75 11.06 -6.95
C VAL A 15 2.91 11.25 -7.93
N ARG A 16 3.95 10.43 -7.82
CA ARG A 16 5.01 10.36 -8.83
C ARG A 16 4.47 9.66 -10.09
N ASN A 17 5.20 9.79 -11.21
CA ASN A 17 4.94 9.06 -12.45
C ASN A 17 4.49 7.61 -12.19
N LYS A 18 3.34 7.24 -12.77
CA LYS A 18 2.60 5.98 -12.55
C LYS A 18 1.72 5.91 -11.29
N GLY A 19 1.42 7.03 -10.63
CA GLY A 19 0.47 7.04 -9.49
C GLY A 19 1.10 6.56 -8.17
N LEU A 20 2.42 6.72 -8.04
CA LEU A 20 3.19 6.25 -6.90
C LEU A 20 3.13 7.27 -5.75
N THR A 21 2.64 6.86 -4.59
CA THR A 21 2.55 7.70 -3.39
C THR A 21 3.64 7.34 -2.37
N ILE A 22 3.79 8.18 -1.34
CA ILE A 22 4.66 7.91 -0.18
C ILE A 22 4.34 6.57 0.51
N ALA A 23 3.07 6.15 0.48
CA ALA A 23 2.65 4.89 1.06
C ALA A 23 3.16 3.68 0.26
N ASN A 24 3.32 3.80 -1.06
CA ASN A 24 3.91 2.75 -1.88
C ASN A 24 5.41 2.58 -1.55
N ASP A 25 6.13 3.68 -1.35
CA ASP A 25 7.54 3.62 -0.95
C ASP A 25 7.70 3.04 0.46
N ALA A 26 6.83 3.43 1.41
CA ALA A 26 6.81 2.86 2.74
C ALA A 26 6.52 1.35 2.71
N ALA A 27 5.54 0.92 1.91
CA ALA A 27 5.17 -0.48 1.75
C ALA A 27 6.26 -1.32 1.09
N THR A 28 6.96 -0.78 0.09
CA THR A 28 8.12 -1.43 -0.56
C THR A 28 9.30 -1.58 0.42
N ARG A 29 9.43 -0.68 1.39
CA ARG A 29 10.54 -0.65 2.36
C ARG A 29 10.19 -1.29 3.71
N GLY A 30 9.02 -1.89 3.85
CA GLY A 30 8.60 -2.55 5.10
C GLY A 30 8.31 -1.58 6.26
N LYS A 31 7.95 -0.31 5.98
CA LYS A 31 7.81 0.74 7.00
C LYS A 31 6.38 0.85 7.52
N CYS A 32 5.94 -0.13 8.32
CA CYS A 32 4.61 -0.14 8.94
C CYS A 32 4.34 1.08 9.82
N ASN A 33 5.35 1.60 10.52
CA ASN A 33 5.24 2.81 11.33
C ASN A 33 4.86 4.06 10.51
N VAL A 34 5.39 4.18 9.29
CA VAL A 34 5.04 5.27 8.37
C VAL A 34 3.64 5.09 7.82
N LEU A 35 3.24 3.87 7.49
CA LEU A 35 1.87 3.56 7.05
C LEU A 35 0.84 3.84 8.14
N GLN A 36 1.17 3.53 9.40
CA GLN A 36 0.35 3.86 10.56
C GLN A 36 0.25 5.36 10.77
N TRP A 37 1.36 6.09 10.68
CA TRP A 37 1.34 7.55 10.76
C TRP A 37 0.47 8.17 9.65
N ILE A 38 0.55 7.65 8.41
CA ILE A 38 -0.30 8.06 7.28
C ILE A 38 -1.79 7.79 7.58
N ARG A 39 -2.11 6.63 8.17
CA ARG A 39 -3.48 6.25 8.54
C ARG A 39 -4.05 7.21 9.58
N ASP A 40 -3.25 7.51 10.61
CA ASP A 40 -3.67 8.24 11.79
C ASP A 40 -3.56 9.77 11.60
N CYS A 41 -2.88 10.25 10.54
CA CYS A 41 -2.77 11.68 10.23
C CYS A 41 -4.10 12.22 9.65
N PRO A 42 -4.74 13.19 10.33
CA PRO A 42 -5.97 13.80 9.87
C PRO A 42 -5.76 14.51 8.53
N GLY A 43 -6.68 14.27 7.58
CA GLY A 43 -6.67 14.89 6.24
C GLY A 43 -5.91 14.12 5.16
N LEU A 44 -5.15 13.07 5.51
CA LEU A 44 -4.56 12.13 4.56
C LEU A 44 -5.44 10.89 4.41
N GLY A 45 -5.62 10.15 5.50
CA GLY A 45 -6.43 8.94 5.57
C GLY A 45 -5.89 7.79 4.69
N LEU A 46 -6.11 6.55 5.12
CA LEU A 46 -5.61 5.38 4.38
C LEU A 46 -6.38 5.12 3.06
N SER A 47 -7.62 5.62 2.97
CA SER A 47 -8.52 5.41 1.84
C SER A 47 -7.96 5.95 0.52
N PHE A 48 -7.16 7.01 0.56
CA PHE A 48 -6.49 7.58 -0.61
C PHE A 48 -5.38 6.66 -1.13
N PHE A 49 -4.63 6.01 -0.25
CA PHE A 49 -3.46 5.20 -0.60
C PHE A 49 -3.76 3.75 -0.94
N LEU A 50 -4.94 3.27 -0.53
CA LEU A 50 -5.40 1.91 -0.80
C LEU A 50 -6.08 1.76 -2.15
N LYS A 51 -6.57 2.87 -2.69
CA LYS A 51 -7.18 2.86 -4.01
C LYS A 51 -6.09 2.97 -5.08
N PRO A 52 -6.16 2.15 -6.13
CA PRO A 52 -5.37 2.37 -7.33
C PRO A 52 -5.56 3.81 -7.85
N ALA A 53 -4.48 4.52 -8.15
CA ALA A 53 -4.55 5.85 -8.76
C ALA A 53 -5.24 5.86 -10.15
N ARG A 54 -5.35 4.69 -10.79
CA ARG A 54 -6.08 4.42 -12.04
C ARG A 54 -6.52 2.95 -12.00
N ASN A 55 -7.50 2.55 -12.83
CA ASN A 55 -8.05 1.17 -12.86
C ASN A 55 -7.00 0.04 -12.95
N ASP A 56 -5.77 0.34 -13.39
CA ASP A 56 -4.66 -0.63 -13.54
C ASP A 56 -3.42 -0.32 -12.69
N ALA A 57 -3.50 0.58 -11.70
CA ALA A 57 -2.36 0.89 -10.84
C ALA A 57 -2.16 -0.17 -9.73
N PRO A 58 -0.92 -0.61 -9.48
CA PRO A 58 -0.61 -1.42 -8.30
C PRO A 58 -0.90 -0.63 -7.01
N THR A 59 -1.47 -1.32 -6.02
CA THR A 59 -1.70 -0.79 -4.66
C THR A 59 -0.49 -1.01 -3.76
N ILE A 60 -0.49 -0.41 -2.57
CA ILE A 60 0.57 -0.64 -1.56
C ILE A 60 0.79 -2.14 -1.23
N ALA A 61 -0.26 -2.97 -1.33
CA ALA A 61 -0.17 -4.41 -1.09
C ALA A 61 0.62 -5.13 -2.20
N HIS A 62 0.50 -4.70 -3.46
CA HIS A 62 1.29 -5.26 -4.56
C HIS A 62 2.78 -4.98 -4.35
N TYR A 63 3.11 -3.75 -3.94
CA TYR A 63 4.50 -3.36 -3.66
C TYR A 63 5.07 -4.11 -2.45
N ALA A 64 4.30 -4.27 -1.38
CA ALA A 64 4.71 -5.06 -0.22
C ALA A 64 4.93 -6.54 -0.58
N ALA A 65 4.04 -7.14 -1.37
CA ALA A 65 4.16 -8.52 -1.82
C ALA A 65 5.38 -8.74 -2.73
N ALA A 66 5.59 -7.85 -3.71
CA ALA A 66 6.78 -7.88 -4.57
C ALA A 66 8.08 -7.72 -3.78
N ALA A 67 8.07 -6.91 -2.73
CA ALA A 67 9.22 -6.69 -1.85
C ALA A 67 9.43 -7.82 -0.81
N GLY A 68 8.43 -8.68 -0.59
CA GLY A 68 8.45 -9.71 0.45
C GLY A 68 8.23 -9.18 1.87
N ASN A 69 7.58 -8.03 2.02
CA ASN A 69 7.31 -7.41 3.32
C ASN A 69 6.02 -7.95 3.93
N ARG A 70 6.10 -9.09 4.62
CA ARG A 70 4.95 -9.77 5.24
C ARG A 70 4.27 -8.89 6.29
N ASP A 71 5.06 -8.25 7.14
CA ASP A 71 4.56 -7.36 8.20
C ASP A 71 3.67 -6.24 7.66
N VAL A 72 3.97 -5.74 6.46
CA VAL A 72 3.15 -4.73 5.79
C VAL A 72 1.84 -5.32 5.29
N LEU A 73 1.85 -6.54 4.73
CA LEU A 73 0.62 -7.22 4.32
C LEU A 73 -0.28 -7.55 5.51
N GLU A 74 0.29 -8.01 6.62
CA GLU A 74 -0.43 -8.22 7.87
C GLU A 74 -0.99 -6.91 8.43
N TRP A 75 -0.20 -5.84 8.40
CA TRP A 75 -0.67 -4.52 8.81
C TRP A 75 -1.84 -4.03 7.94
N ILE A 76 -1.76 -4.22 6.62
CA ILE A 76 -2.82 -3.89 5.66
C ILE A 76 -4.09 -4.71 5.98
N HIS A 77 -3.95 -6.01 6.20
CA HIS A 77 -5.04 -6.92 6.56
C HIS A 77 -5.75 -6.47 7.84
N ASN A 78 -4.98 -6.21 8.89
CA ASN A 78 -5.49 -5.79 10.19
C ASN A 78 -6.14 -4.39 10.13
N CYS A 79 -5.54 -3.45 9.39
CA CYS A 79 -6.06 -2.09 9.31
C CYS A 79 -7.31 -1.96 8.46
N LEU A 80 -7.49 -2.82 7.45
CA LEU A 80 -8.63 -2.74 6.56
C LEU A 80 -9.80 -3.59 6.98
N GLY A 81 -9.61 -4.51 7.94
CA GLY A 81 -10.57 -5.57 8.21
C GLY A 81 -10.91 -6.40 6.96
N LEU A 82 -10.12 -6.26 5.90
CA LEU A 82 -10.29 -7.01 4.67
C LEU A 82 -9.70 -8.37 4.97
N GLY A 83 -10.57 -9.38 5.07
CA GLY A 83 -10.19 -10.80 5.08
C GLY A 83 -9.30 -11.17 3.89
N LEU A 84 -9.14 -12.46 3.60
CA LEU A 84 -8.37 -12.95 2.43
C LEU A 84 -8.77 -12.32 1.07
N GLY A 85 -9.87 -11.57 1.00
CA GLY A 85 -10.26 -10.75 -0.14
C GLY A 85 -9.23 -9.68 -0.57
N PHE A 86 -8.32 -9.23 0.31
CA PHE A 86 -7.27 -8.30 -0.11
C PHE A 86 -6.24 -8.94 -1.06
N LEU A 87 -6.07 -10.26 -1.02
CA LEU A 87 -5.26 -11.02 -1.97
C LEU A 87 -5.82 -10.91 -3.41
N LYS A 88 -7.13 -10.63 -3.54
CA LYS A 88 -7.83 -10.44 -4.81
C LYS A 88 -7.85 -8.98 -5.26
N LEU A 89 -7.31 -8.04 -4.49
CA LEU A 89 -7.06 -6.67 -4.96
C LEU A 89 -5.99 -6.79 -6.04
N GLY A 90 -6.42 -6.87 -7.29
CA GLY A 90 -5.56 -7.15 -8.42
C GLY A 90 -5.71 -6.12 -9.52
N ARG A 91 -4.59 -5.82 -10.17
CA ARG A 91 -4.56 -5.12 -11.45
C ARG A 91 -5.35 -5.96 -12.46
N ASN A 92 -6.40 -5.35 -13.02
CA ASN A 92 -7.11 -5.85 -14.19
C ASN A 92 -7.54 -7.33 -14.10
N ARG A 93 -8.42 -7.68 -13.15
CA ARG A 93 -9.11 -8.98 -12.94
C ARG A 93 -8.25 -10.27 -12.92
N SER A 94 -6.96 -10.22 -13.25
CA SER A 94 -6.11 -11.39 -13.51
C SER A 94 -4.77 -11.32 -12.77
N ARG A 95 -4.26 -10.13 -12.40
CA ARG A 95 -2.96 -10.01 -11.70
C ARG A 95 -3.15 -9.57 -10.25
N THR A 96 -3.05 -10.52 -9.34
CA THR A 96 -3.15 -10.34 -7.88
C THR A 96 -1.79 -10.06 -7.23
N ILE A 97 -1.76 -9.67 -5.95
CA ILE A 97 -0.50 -9.55 -5.20
C ILE A 97 0.29 -10.86 -5.17
N ALA A 98 -0.38 -12.00 -5.34
CA ALA A 98 0.27 -13.31 -5.43
C ALA A 98 1.11 -13.46 -6.70
N HIS A 99 0.67 -12.88 -7.82
CA HIS A 99 1.47 -12.85 -9.04
C HIS A 99 2.75 -12.04 -8.86
N ASP A 100 2.68 -10.94 -8.11
CA ASP A 100 3.85 -10.09 -7.86
C ASP A 100 4.83 -10.74 -6.88
N ALA A 101 4.33 -11.35 -5.80
CA ALA A 101 5.15 -12.17 -4.92
C ALA A 101 5.82 -13.33 -5.68
N ALA A 102 5.08 -14.05 -6.53
CA ALA A 102 5.63 -15.14 -7.33
C ALA A 102 6.68 -14.66 -8.35
N THR A 103 6.40 -13.56 -9.06
CA THR A 103 7.35 -12.95 -10.01
C THR A 103 8.66 -12.56 -9.34
N CYS A 104 8.60 -12.12 -8.07
CA CYS A 104 9.77 -11.70 -7.31
C CYS A 104 10.39 -12.82 -6.45
N GLY A 105 9.87 -14.05 -6.51
CA GLY A 105 10.35 -15.18 -5.70
C GLY A 105 10.08 -15.01 -4.20
N LYS A 106 9.05 -14.26 -3.84
CA LYS A 106 8.65 -13.91 -2.46
C LYS A 106 7.36 -14.60 -2.01
N CYS A 107 7.09 -15.81 -2.50
CA CYS A 107 5.83 -16.52 -2.19
C CYS A 107 5.58 -16.73 -0.69
N ASN A 108 6.64 -16.79 0.12
CA ASN A 108 6.59 -16.87 1.57
C ASN A 108 5.86 -15.69 2.25
N VAL A 109 5.68 -14.58 1.53
CA VAL A 109 4.93 -13.41 2.01
C VAL A 109 3.41 -13.64 2.04
N LEU A 110 2.93 -14.69 1.36
CA LEU A 110 1.50 -15.03 1.22
C LEU A 110 1.07 -16.21 2.10
N GLU A 111 2.02 -16.89 2.75
CA GLU A 111 1.76 -17.93 3.74
C GLU A 111 1.18 -17.32 5.02
#